data_AF-V7BFD1-F1
#
_entry.id   AF-V7BFD1-F1
#
_cell.length_a   1.000
_cell.length_b   1.000
_cell.length_c   1.000
_cell.angle_alpha   90.00
_cell.angle_beta   90.00
_cell.angle_gamma   90.00
#
_symmetry.space_group_name_H-M   'P 1'
#
loop_
_entity.id
_entity.type
_entity.pdbx_description
1 polymer ?
#
loop_
_entity_poly.entity_id
_entity_poly.type
_entity_poly.pdbx_seq_one_letter_code
_entity_poly.pdbx_strand_id
1 'polypeptide(L)'
;MAVVVAVSSRSFLCCLLFLFIAISQTSAQYNYVSCDNNKGNYTAESTYQTNLNTLLSNLTSNTQINYGFYNFSYGQNSDEVNAIGLCRGDVMPDECRSCLNDARDNLTQLCPNQKEAILYHDKCMLRYSNRSIFGLMETKPSYYMYNTNNATEVYQFNQVLSSLMRILTGIAASGDSRRKYAAASAGASNFQTIYGAVQCTPDLSRQECFHCLFGAIAEIPTGKIGGRVGRPSCNIRYENYTFYDEPAYAPAPSPLM
;
A
#
# COMPACT_ATOMS: atom_id res chain seq x y z
N MET A 1 46.29 -42.21 17.69
CA MET A 1 46.12 -42.15 16.22
C MET A 1 45.11 -41.05 15.91
N ALA A 2 45.57 -39.88 15.49
CA ALA A 2 44.70 -38.82 14.99
C ALA A 2 44.53 -39.01 13.48
N VAL A 3 43.33 -39.33 13.04
CA VAL A 3 43.02 -39.41 11.61
C VAL A 3 42.81 -37.99 11.11
N VAL A 4 43.82 -37.43 10.46
CA VAL A 4 43.69 -36.16 9.73
C VAL A 4 43.02 -36.49 8.39
N VAL A 5 41.73 -36.17 8.28
CA VAL A 5 41.01 -36.25 7.00
C VAL A 5 41.41 -35.03 6.16
N ALA A 6 42.22 -35.27 5.14
CA ALA A 6 42.57 -34.25 4.15
C ALA A 6 41.36 -34.03 3.21
N VAL A 7 40.66 -32.91 3.40
CA VAL A 7 39.59 -32.49 2.48
C VAL A 7 40.23 -31.75 1.31
N SER A 8 40.01 -32.23 0.09
CA SER A 8 40.59 -31.62 -1.11
C SER A 8 40.04 -30.20 -1.36
N SER A 9 40.92 -29.27 -1.77
CA SER A 9 40.59 -27.85 -2.02
C SER A 9 39.42 -27.64 -2.99
N ARG A 10 39.21 -28.56 -3.94
CA ARG A 10 38.08 -28.51 -4.88
C ARG A 10 36.73 -28.82 -4.24
N SER A 11 36.69 -29.68 -3.21
CA SER A 11 35.46 -30.04 -2.50
C SER A 11 35.00 -28.92 -1.54
N PHE A 12 35.95 -28.14 -1.01
CA PHE A 12 35.66 -26.98 -0.16
C PHE A 12 35.06 -25.80 -0.96
N LEU A 13 35.52 -25.61 -2.21
CA LEU A 13 35.01 -24.58 -3.13
C LEU A 13 33.54 -24.83 -3.52
N CYS A 14 33.15 -26.09 -3.73
CA CYS A 14 31.75 -26.46 -4.01
C CYS A 14 30.84 -26.18 -2.81
N CYS A 15 31.24 -26.51 -1.58
CA CYS A 15 30.45 -26.21 -0.39
C CYS A 15 30.27 -24.70 -0.15
N LEU A 16 31.30 -23.89 -0.47
CA LEU A 16 31.19 -22.42 -0.43
C LEU A 16 30.20 -21.90 -1.49
N LEU A 17 30.20 -22.46 -2.70
CA LEU A 17 29.23 -22.11 -3.75
C LEU A 17 27.79 -22.50 -3.39
N PHE A 18 27.56 -23.62 -2.67
CA PHE A 18 26.24 -23.98 -2.16
C PHE A 18 25.79 -23.13 -0.96
N LEU A 19 26.72 -22.61 -0.15
CA LEU A 19 26.42 -21.69 0.97
C LEU A 19 26.02 -20.28 0.49
N PHE A 20 26.45 -19.86 -0.70
CA PHE A 20 26.09 -18.54 -1.27
C PHE A 20 24.75 -18.50 -2.02
N ILE A 21 24.06 -19.65 -2.20
CA ILE A 21 22.70 -19.71 -2.75
C ILE A 21 21.67 -19.92 -1.63
N ALA A 22 21.93 -19.38 -0.44
CA ALA A 22 20.83 -18.92 0.40
C ALA A 22 20.30 -17.65 -0.28
N ILE A 23 19.49 -17.82 -1.33
CA ILE A 23 18.65 -16.73 -1.82
C ILE A 23 17.80 -16.38 -0.62
N SER A 24 18.11 -15.25 0.01
CA SER A 24 17.22 -14.58 0.93
C SER A 24 15.90 -14.45 0.19
N GLN A 25 14.95 -15.34 0.48
CA GLN A 25 13.56 -15.06 0.20
C GLN A 25 13.23 -13.92 1.15
N THR A 26 13.52 -12.69 0.74
CA THR A 26 12.89 -11.52 1.33
C THR A 26 11.42 -11.69 0.95
N SER A 27 10.66 -12.37 1.80
CA SER A 27 9.21 -12.28 1.73
C SER A 27 8.91 -10.78 1.75
N ALA A 28 8.26 -10.30 0.69
CA ALA A 28 7.82 -8.92 0.65
C ALA A 28 6.97 -8.70 1.90
N GLN A 29 7.47 -7.89 2.84
CA GLN A 29 6.79 -7.68 4.11
C GLN A 29 5.51 -6.89 3.81
N TYR A 30 4.35 -7.50 4.07
CA TYR A 30 3.07 -6.81 4.03
C TYR A 30 2.81 -6.11 5.37
N ASN A 31 2.08 -5.01 5.32
CA ASN A 31 1.70 -4.21 6.49
C ASN A 31 0.40 -4.73 7.12
N TYR A 32 -0.54 -5.15 6.27
CA TYR A 32 -1.87 -5.59 6.72
C TYR A 32 -2.54 -6.47 5.66
N VAL A 33 -3.30 -7.46 6.12
CA VAL A 33 -4.18 -8.29 5.29
C VAL A 33 -5.52 -8.47 6.00
N SER A 34 -6.61 -8.50 5.23
CA SER A 34 -7.94 -8.84 5.71
C SER A 34 -8.65 -9.74 4.71
N CYS A 35 -9.10 -10.89 5.19
CA CYS A 35 -9.94 -11.82 4.46
C CYS A 35 -11.37 -11.72 5.02
N ASP A 36 -12.35 -11.31 4.21
CA ASP A 36 -13.73 -11.14 4.69
C ASP A 36 -14.49 -12.48 4.66
N ASN A 37 -14.65 -13.10 5.83
CA ASN A 37 -15.38 -14.35 5.98
C ASN A 37 -16.91 -14.20 5.83
N ASN A 38 -17.44 -12.97 5.82
CA ASN A 38 -18.88 -12.71 5.72
C ASN A 38 -19.33 -12.44 4.28
N LYS A 39 -18.40 -12.33 3.32
CA LYS A 39 -18.69 -12.09 1.89
C LYS A 39 -18.72 -13.37 1.05
N GLY A 40 -18.67 -14.51 1.73
CA GLY A 40 -18.76 -15.83 1.13
C GLY A 40 -17.40 -16.39 0.74
N ASN A 41 -17.37 -17.72 0.63
CA ASN A 41 -16.19 -18.47 0.22
C ASN A 41 -16.45 -19.13 -1.14
N TYR A 42 -15.41 -19.25 -1.95
CA TYR A 42 -15.43 -20.12 -3.13
C TYR A 42 -14.88 -21.50 -2.77
N THR A 43 -15.23 -22.51 -3.57
CA THR A 43 -14.68 -23.86 -3.41
C THR A 43 -13.44 -24.05 -4.27
N ALA A 44 -12.57 -24.97 -3.88
CA ALA A 44 -11.45 -25.39 -4.72
C ALA A 44 -11.94 -25.85 -6.10
N GLU A 45 -11.17 -25.53 -7.13
CA GLU A 45 -11.43 -25.85 -8.55
C GLU A 45 -12.73 -25.24 -9.11
N SER A 46 -13.31 -24.24 -8.43
CA SER A 46 -14.45 -23.50 -8.94
C SER A 46 -14.11 -22.59 -10.12
N THR A 47 -15.12 -22.27 -10.93
CA THR A 47 -15.03 -21.24 -11.97
C THR A 47 -14.59 -19.90 -11.38
N TYR A 48 -15.15 -19.50 -10.23
CA TYR A 48 -14.71 -18.31 -9.50
C TYR A 48 -13.21 -18.32 -9.19
N GLN A 49 -12.66 -19.43 -8.67
CA GLN A 49 -11.23 -19.52 -8.38
C GLN A 49 -10.38 -19.35 -9.66
N THR A 50 -10.79 -19.99 -10.75
CA THR A 50 -10.13 -19.87 -12.05
C THR A 50 -10.16 -18.42 -12.57
N ASN A 51 -11.31 -17.75 -12.44
CA ASN A 51 -11.49 -16.35 -12.84
C ASN A 51 -10.65 -15.40 -11.97
N LEU A 52 -10.59 -15.63 -10.65
CA LEU A 52 -9.76 -14.86 -9.73
C LEU A 52 -8.27 -14.97 -10.10
N ASN A 53 -7.78 -16.19 -10.29
CA ASN A 53 -6.38 -16.44 -10.69
C ASN A 53 -6.06 -15.80 -12.04
N THR A 54 -6.99 -15.88 -13.00
CA THR A 54 -6.83 -15.26 -14.32
C THR A 54 -6.80 -13.73 -14.24
N LEU A 55 -7.67 -13.12 -13.44
CA LEU A 55 -7.70 -11.67 -13.24
C LEU A 55 -6.43 -11.17 -12.57
N LEU A 56 -6.03 -11.78 -11.45
CA LEU A 56 -4.88 -11.32 -10.69
C LEU A 56 -3.55 -11.55 -11.41
N SER A 57 -3.42 -12.63 -12.19
CA SER A 57 -2.23 -12.86 -13.02
C SER A 57 -2.10 -11.86 -14.16
N ASN A 58 -3.22 -11.43 -14.74
CA ASN A 58 -3.25 -10.46 -15.83
C ASN A 58 -3.35 -8.99 -15.37
N LEU A 59 -3.49 -8.73 -14.06
CA LEU A 59 -3.75 -7.39 -13.51
C LEU A 59 -2.75 -6.34 -14.02
N THR A 60 -1.47 -6.70 -14.07
CA THR A 60 -0.35 -5.83 -14.44
C THR A 60 0.10 -6.00 -15.91
N SER A 61 -0.62 -6.78 -16.71
CA SER A 61 -0.26 -7.09 -18.11
C SER A 61 -0.35 -5.89 -19.05
N ASN A 62 -1.25 -4.94 -18.78
CA ASN A 62 -1.38 -3.73 -19.58
C ASN A 62 -0.28 -2.73 -19.23
N THR A 63 0.82 -2.77 -19.99
CA THR A 63 1.99 -1.90 -19.79
C THR A 63 1.74 -0.42 -20.11
N GLN A 64 0.63 -0.08 -20.78
CA GLN A 64 0.24 1.31 -21.03
C GLN A 64 -0.22 2.02 -19.74
N ILE A 65 -0.60 1.26 -18.71
CA ILE A 65 -0.86 1.79 -17.38
C ILE A 65 0.48 2.09 -16.71
N ASN A 66 0.81 3.36 -16.63
CA ASN A 66 2.04 3.89 -16.01
C ASN A 66 1.75 4.79 -14.79
N TYR A 67 0.48 4.96 -14.42
CA TYR A 67 0.04 5.85 -13.33
C TYR A 67 -0.24 5.11 -12.01
N GLY A 68 -0.24 3.77 -12.02
CA GLY A 68 -0.26 2.94 -10.80
C GLY A 68 -1.66 2.60 -10.26
N PHE A 69 -2.73 2.78 -11.05
CA PHE A 69 -4.08 2.38 -10.68
C PHE A 69 -4.65 1.39 -11.70
N TYR A 70 -5.14 0.26 -11.20
CA TYR A 70 -5.66 -0.86 -11.97
C TYR A 70 -7.04 -1.22 -11.41
N ASN A 71 -8.07 -1.27 -12.25
CA ASN A 71 -9.43 -1.62 -11.87
C ASN A 71 -10.07 -2.51 -12.95
N PHE A 72 -10.04 -3.83 -12.74
CA PHE A 72 -10.45 -4.79 -13.76
C PHE A 72 -11.45 -5.79 -13.20
N SER A 73 -12.35 -6.25 -14.06
CA SER A 73 -13.19 -7.41 -13.79
C SER A 73 -12.93 -8.55 -14.76
N TYR A 74 -13.27 -9.76 -14.34
CA TYR A 74 -13.19 -10.95 -15.17
C TYR A 74 -14.23 -11.99 -14.72
N GLY A 75 -14.79 -12.73 -15.68
CA GLY A 75 -15.89 -13.66 -15.42
C GLY A 75 -17.26 -13.00 -15.59
N GLN A 76 -18.32 -13.74 -15.22
CA GLN A 76 -19.70 -13.31 -15.38
C GLN A 76 -20.57 -13.89 -14.25
N ASN A 77 -21.70 -13.24 -13.97
CA ASN A 77 -22.70 -13.70 -13.01
C ASN A 77 -22.09 -13.97 -11.63
N SER A 78 -22.39 -15.13 -11.02
CA SER A 78 -21.87 -15.54 -9.71
C SER A 78 -20.36 -15.80 -9.66
N ASP A 79 -19.71 -15.88 -10.82
CA ASP A 79 -18.28 -16.15 -10.98
C ASP A 79 -17.48 -14.90 -11.41
N GLU A 80 -18.12 -13.72 -11.47
CA GLU A 80 -17.42 -12.46 -11.72
C GLU A 80 -16.54 -12.06 -10.53
N VAL A 81 -15.32 -11.62 -10.84
CA VAL A 81 -14.34 -11.10 -9.89
C VAL A 81 -14.02 -9.67 -10.28
N ASN A 82 -13.95 -8.78 -9.29
CA ASN A 82 -13.54 -7.39 -9.43
C ASN A 82 -12.27 -7.16 -8.63
N ALA A 83 -11.27 -6.49 -9.19
CA ALA A 83 -10.01 -6.21 -8.51
C ALA A 83 -9.60 -4.74 -8.65
N ILE A 84 -9.07 -4.17 -7.56
CA ILE A 84 -8.40 -2.87 -7.54
C ILE A 84 -6.95 -3.07 -7.07
N GLY A 85 -6.00 -2.63 -7.89
CA GLY A 85 -4.61 -2.45 -7.52
C GLY A 85 -4.28 -0.96 -7.49
N LEU A 86 -3.66 -0.48 -6.41
CA LEU A 86 -3.26 0.91 -6.25
C LEU A 86 -1.84 1.00 -5.71
N CYS A 87 -0.92 1.53 -6.50
CA CYS A 87 0.42 1.86 -6.06
C CYS A 87 0.48 3.26 -5.47
N ARG A 88 1.43 3.50 -4.56
CA ARG A 88 1.69 4.83 -4.03
C ARG A 88 2.06 5.78 -5.16
N GLY A 89 1.58 7.02 -5.14
CA GLY A 89 1.62 7.91 -6.31
C GLY A 89 3.01 8.29 -6.83
N ASP A 90 4.05 8.15 -6.02
CA ASP A 90 5.47 8.37 -6.35
C ASP A 90 6.18 7.12 -6.88
N VAL A 91 5.60 5.92 -6.75
CA VAL A 91 6.25 4.66 -7.10
C VAL A 91 6.34 4.48 -8.63
N MET A 92 7.53 4.13 -9.11
CA MET A 92 7.79 3.89 -10.53
C MET A 92 7.03 2.68 -11.08
N PRO A 93 6.69 2.63 -12.39
CA PRO A 93 5.84 1.58 -12.96
C PRO A 93 6.32 0.15 -12.70
N ASP A 94 7.61 -0.14 -12.83
CA ASP A 94 8.13 -1.50 -12.66
C ASP A 94 8.09 -1.95 -11.20
N GLU A 95 8.42 -1.05 -10.28
CA GLU A 95 8.30 -1.29 -8.85
C GLU A 95 6.85 -1.45 -8.42
N CYS A 96 5.94 -0.67 -8.99
CA CYS A 96 4.51 -0.80 -8.79
C CYS A 96 4.00 -2.19 -9.22
N ARG A 97 4.39 -2.65 -10.41
CA ARG A 97 4.01 -3.97 -10.92
C ARG A 97 4.59 -5.10 -10.07
N SER A 98 5.85 -4.97 -9.64
CA SER A 98 6.47 -5.91 -8.70
C SER A 98 5.68 -6.00 -7.39
N CYS A 99 5.36 -4.85 -6.79
CA CYS A 99 4.58 -4.82 -5.55
C CYS A 99 3.20 -5.48 -5.70
N LEU A 100 2.49 -5.23 -6.80
CA LEU A 100 1.19 -5.83 -7.05
C LEU A 100 1.27 -7.35 -7.31
N ASN A 101 2.35 -7.82 -7.93
CA ASN A 101 2.60 -9.26 -8.11
C ASN A 101 2.87 -9.94 -6.76
N ASP A 102 3.69 -9.34 -5.91
CA ASP A 102 3.92 -9.84 -4.54
C ASP A 102 2.62 -9.81 -3.72
N ALA A 103 1.82 -8.76 -3.86
CA ALA A 103 0.53 -8.63 -3.20
C ALA A 103 -0.43 -9.75 -3.63
N ARG A 104 -0.46 -10.12 -4.92
CA ARG A 104 -1.25 -11.25 -5.43
C ARG A 104 -0.84 -12.56 -4.75
N ASP A 105 0.47 -12.84 -4.73
CA ASP A 105 0.98 -14.11 -4.21
C ASP A 105 0.69 -14.23 -2.70
N ASN A 106 0.93 -13.15 -1.95
CA ASN A 106 0.59 -13.09 -0.52
C ASN A 106 -0.92 -13.19 -0.27
N LEU A 107 -1.74 -12.44 -1.02
CA LEU A 107 -3.17 -12.36 -0.77
C LEU A 107 -3.88 -13.69 -1.06
N THR A 108 -3.49 -14.40 -2.12
CA THR A 108 -4.04 -15.73 -2.45
C THR A 108 -3.59 -16.82 -1.49
N GLN A 109 -2.37 -16.71 -0.93
CA GLN A 109 -1.88 -17.62 0.11
C GLN A 109 -2.56 -17.37 1.47
N LEU A 110 -2.75 -16.11 1.86
CA LEU A 110 -3.27 -15.73 3.17
C LEU A 110 -4.81 -15.78 3.25
N CYS A 111 -5.50 -15.57 2.13
CA CYS A 111 -6.95 -15.66 2.01
C CYS A 111 -7.34 -16.78 1.00
N PRO A 112 -7.23 -18.06 1.40
CA PRO A 112 -7.22 -19.18 0.47
C PRO A 112 -8.56 -19.45 -0.22
N ASN A 113 -9.68 -18.93 0.31
CA ASN A 113 -11.01 -19.20 -0.23
C ASN A 113 -12.02 -18.06 -0.08
N GLN A 114 -11.65 -16.93 0.53
CA GLN A 114 -12.55 -15.79 0.70
C GLN A 114 -12.76 -15.07 -0.63
N LYS A 115 -14.02 -14.72 -0.91
CA LYS A 115 -14.41 -13.97 -2.12
C LYS A 115 -14.14 -12.47 -2.04
N GLU A 116 -13.82 -11.94 -0.87
CA GLU A 116 -13.41 -10.55 -0.69
C GLU A 116 -12.19 -10.47 0.23
N ALA A 117 -11.13 -9.84 -0.26
CA ALA A 117 -9.89 -9.70 0.48
C ALA A 117 -9.15 -8.42 0.07
N ILE A 118 -8.34 -7.90 1.00
CA ILE A 118 -7.50 -6.73 0.78
C ILE A 118 -6.16 -6.88 1.51
N LEU A 119 -5.09 -6.46 0.85
CA LEU A 119 -3.74 -6.46 1.39
C LEU A 119 -3.03 -5.14 1.08
N TYR A 120 -2.24 -4.68 2.04
CA TYR A 120 -1.39 -3.50 1.91
C TYR A 120 0.06 -3.88 2.09
N HIS A 121 0.88 -3.54 1.09
CA HIS A 121 2.31 -3.36 1.22
C HIS A 121 2.64 -1.88 1.46
N ASP A 122 3.93 -1.54 1.60
CA ASP A 122 4.36 -0.15 1.75
C ASP A 122 4.11 0.70 0.49
N LYS A 123 4.21 0.05 -0.68
CA LYS A 123 4.22 0.68 -2.00
C LYS A 123 2.95 0.44 -2.81
N CYS A 124 2.08 -0.48 -2.38
CA CYS A 124 0.83 -0.77 -3.07
C CYS A 124 -0.23 -1.41 -2.15
N MET A 125 -1.47 -1.37 -2.62
CA MET A 125 -2.62 -2.09 -2.11
C MET A 125 -3.21 -2.95 -3.24
N LEU A 126 -3.62 -4.16 -2.91
CA LEU A 126 -4.41 -5.02 -3.78
C LEU A 126 -5.67 -5.48 -3.04
N ARG A 127 -6.83 -5.33 -3.68
CA ARG A 127 -8.09 -5.90 -3.19
C ARG A 127 -8.87 -6.56 -4.31
N TYR A 128 -9.62 -7.59 -3.98
CA TYR A 128 -10.61 -8.18 -4.88
C TYR A 128 -11.93 -8.44 -4.15
N SER A 129 -13.01 -8.57 -4.92
CA SER A 129 -14.35 -8.88 -4.43
C SER A 129 -15.18 -9.60 -5.50
N ASN A 130 -16.20 -10.34 -5.08
CA ASN A 130 -17.24 -10.92 -5.94
C ASN A 130 -18.41 -9.96 -6.24
N ARG A 131 -18.33 -8.71 -5.79
CA ARG A 131 -19.24 -7.61 -6.15
C ARG A 131 -18.44 -6.49 -6.78
N SER A 132 -19.13 -5.61 -7.51
CA SER A 132 -18.51 -4.38 -7.98
C SER A 132 -18.05 -3.53 -6.79
N ILE A 133 -16.81 -3.02 -6.92
CA ILE A 133 -16.14 -2.16 -5.93
C ILE A 133 -15.65 -0.84 -6.56
N PHE A 134 -16.00 -0.59 -7.83
CA PHE A 134 -15.53 0.56 -8.59
C PHE A 134 -16.43 1.78 -8.37
N GLY A 135 -15.82 2.94 -8.13
CA GLY A 135 -16.52 4.19 -7.86
C GLY A 135 -17.30 4.19 -6.55
N LEU A 136 -16.98 3.25 -5.64
CA LEU A 136 -17.62 3.13 -4.33
C LEU A 136 -16.67 3.56 -3.22
N MET A 137 -17.06 4.58 -2.47
CA MET A 137 -16.30 5.03 -1.30
C MET A 137 -16.47 4.04 -0.13
N GLU A 138 -15.41 3.30 0.18
CA GLU A 138 -15.39 2.32 1.26
C GLU A 138 -14.31 2.62 2.28
N THR A 139 -14.68 2.54 3.55
CA THR A 139 -13.82 2.87 4.69
C THR A 139 -13.40 1.66 5.51
N LYS A 140 -13.94 0.47 5.23
CA LYS A 140 -13.66 -0.77 5.97
C LYS A 140 -13.37 -1.94 5.02
N PRO A 141 -12.48 -2.87 5.39
CA PRO A 141 -11.70 -2.88 6.63
C PRO A 141 -10.62 -1.79 6.63
N SER A 142 -10.33 -1.22 7.81
CA SER A 142 -9.30 -0.21 7.98
C SER A 142 -8.13 -0.75 8.81
N TYR A 143 -6.92 -0.32 8.49
CA TYR A 143 -5.72 -0.65 9.27
C TYR A 143 -5.02 0.61 9.76
N TYR A 144 -4.34 0.47 10.89
CA TYR A 144 -3.65 1.54 11.58
C TYR A 144 -2.26 1.07 11.96
N MET A 145 -1.26 1.92 11.75
CA MET A 145 0.11 1.71 12.25
C MET A 145 0.63 3.03 12.79
N TYR A 146 1.53 2.98 13.77
CA TYR A 146 2.12 4.19 14.32
C TYR A 146 3.53 3.95 14.84
N ASN A 147 4.33 5.00 14.82
CA ASN A 147 5.63 5.01 15.48
C ASN A 147 5.41 5.11 16.99
N THR A 148 6.04 4.23 17.77
CA THR A 148 5.86 4.19 19.23
C THR A 148 6.43 5.42 19.94
N ASN A 149 7.39 6.11 19.32
CA ASN A 149 8.00 7.33 19.83
C ASN A 149 7.04 8.53 19.78
N ASN A 150 7.18 9.42 20.77
CA ASN A 150 6.35 10.60 20.90
C ASN A 150 7.00 11.83 20.25
N ALA A 151 6.16 12.75 19.76
CA ALA A 151 6.59 14.09 19.41
C ALA A 151 7.00 14.86 20.67
N THR A 152 7.98 15.75 20.54
CA THR A 152 8.49 16.53 21.69
C THR A 152 7.48 17.58 22.13
N GLU A 153 6.93 18.33 21.17
CA GLU A 153 5.94 19.39 21.38
C GLU A 153 4.60 18.95 20.80
N VAL A 154 3.91 18.08 21.54
CA VAL A 154 2.73 17.34 21.05
C VAL A 154 1.65 18.26 20.47
N TYR A 155 1.39 19.40 21.10
CA TYR A 155 0.34 20.32 20.67
C TYR A 155 0.67 20.97 19.32
N GLN A 156 1.86 21.58 19.21
CA GLN A 156 2.33 22.24 17.99
C GLN A 156 2.50 21.23 16.86
N PHE A 157 3.07 20.05 17.16
CA PHE A 157 3.23 18.96 16.20
C PHE A 157 1.88 18.55 15.59
N ASN A 158 0.87 18.32 16.43
CA ASN A 158 -0.45 17.91 15.95
C ASN A 158 -1.14 19.01 15.14
N GLN A 159 -0.95 20.29 15.47
CA GLN A 159 -1.47 21.40 14.66
C GLN A 159 -0.86 21.42 13.26
N VAL A 160 0.48 21.32 13.17
CA VAL A 160 1.20 21.28 11.89
C VAL A 160 0.77 20.05 11.09
N LEU A 161 0.70 18.88 11.73
CA LEU A 161 0.25 17.63 11.10
C LEU A 161 -1.18 17.76 10.54
N SER A 162 -2.12 18.26 11.33
CA SER A 162 -3.51 18.43 10.91
C SER A 162 -3.62 19.41 9.73
N SER A 163 -2.89 20.52 9.78
CA SER A 163 -2.83 21.50 8.68
C SER A 163 -2.28 20.87 7.40
N LEU A 164 -1.14 20.19 7.49
CA LEU A 164 -0.50 19.48 6.37
C LEU A 164 -1.47 18.47 5.74
N MET A 165 -2.09 17.60 6.54
CA MET A 165 -3.01 16.57 6.02
C MET A 165 -4.24 17.17 5.35
N ARG A 166 -4.78 18.28 5.86
CA ARG A 166 -5.92 18.97 5.24
C ARG A 166 -5.55 19.61 3.90
N ILE A 167 -4.37 20.22 3.79
CA ILE A 167 -3.85 20.78 2.53
C ILE A 167 -3.69 19.65 1.51
N LEU A 168 -2.97 18.58 1.88
CA LEU A 168 -2.74 17.42 1.02
C LEU A 168 -4.05 16.77 0.57
N THR A 169 -5.04 16.68 1.46
CA THR A 169 -6.38 16.15 1.14
C THR A 169 -7.05 16.95 0.02
N GLY A 170 -7.00 18.29 0.07
CA GLY A 170 -7.56 19.13 -0.98
C GLY A 170 -6.87 18.95 -2.34
N ILE A 171 -5.54 18.77 -2.32
CA ILE A 171 -4.73 18.53 -3.54
C ILE A 171 -5.07 17.16 -4.13
N ALA A 172 -4.96 16.09 -3.34
CA ALA A 172 -5.21 14.73 -3.79
C ALA A 172 -6.65 14.55 -4.32
N ALA A 173 -7.65 15.12 -3.63
CA ALA A 173 -9.04 15.06 -4.06
C ALA A 173 -9.29 15.73 -5.42
N SER A 174 -8.48 16.73 -5.77
CA SER A 174 -8.58 17.46 -7.03
C SER A 174 -7.85 16.76 -8.20
N GLY A 175 -7.22 15.60 -7.96
CA GLY A 175 -6.61 14.76 -9.00
C GLY A 175 -7.63 14.19 -9.99
N ASP A 176 -7.14 13.69 -11.13
CA ASP A 176 -7.96 13.13 -12.20
C ASP A 176 -8.24 11.62 -12.02
N SER A 177 -8.76 10.96 -13.06
CA SER A 177 -9.06 9.52 -13.07
C SER A 177 -7.81 8.63 -13.13
N ARG A 178 -6.61 9.20 -13.27
CA ARG A 178 -5.33 8.45 -13.27
C ARG A 178 -4.67 8.52 -11.91
N ARG A 179 -4.72 9.67 -11.22
CA ARG A 179 -3.99 9.85 -9.97
C ARG A 179 -4.65 10.87 -9.04
N LYS A 180 -4.90 10.44 -7.80
CA LYS A 180 -5.36 11.26 -6.67
C LYS A 180 -4.41 11.10 -5.49
N TYR A 181 -3.24 11.72 -5.58
CA TYR A 181 -2.13 11.60 -4.63
C TYR A 181 -1.55 12.98 -4.34
N ALA A 182 -1.13 13.21 -3.10
CA ALA A 182 -0.34 14.38 -2.73
C ALA A 182 0.60 14.00 -1.59
N ALA A 183 1.83 14.50 -1.66
CA ALA A 183 2.78 14.44 -0.55
C ALA A 183 3.52 15.77 -0.44
N ALA A 184 3.94 16.10 0.77
CA ALA A 184 4.74 17.28 1.07
C ALA A 184 5.37 17.14 2.45
N SER A 185 6.19 18.11 2.83
CA SER A 185 6.72 18.22 4.19
C SER A 185 6.38 19.57 4.81
N ALA A 186 6.27 19.61 6.13
CA ALA A 186 6.14 20.83 6.91
C ALA A 186 7.10 20.83 8.09
N GLY A 187 7.75 21.96 8.34
CA GLY A 187 8.55 22.16 9.53
C GLY A 187 7.66 22.22 10.77
N ALA A 188 8.07 21.52 11.81
CA ALA A 188 7.53 21.59 13.16
C ALA A 188 8.58 22.17 14.11
N SER A 189 8.22 22.39 15.37
CA SER A 189 9.12 22.91 16.41
C SER A 189 10.32 21.99 16.64
N ASN A 190 11.39 22.53 17.24
CA ASN A 190 12.61 21.80 17.60
C ASN A 190 13.27 21.05 16.42
N PHE A 191 13.35 21.69 15.25
CA PHE A 191 13.96 21.16 14.03
C PHE A 191 13.33 19.85 13.51
N GLN A 192 12.12 19.51 13.96
CA GLN A 192 11.37 18.36 13.44
C GLN A 192 10.77 18.73 12.08
N THR A 193 10.81 17.80 11.13
CA THR A 193 10.10 17.92 9.86
C THR A 193 9.09 16.78 9.77
N ILE A 194 7.85 17.12 9.44
CA ILE A 194 6.77 16.15 9.22
C ILE A 194 6.67 15.92 7.72
N TYR A 195 6.91 14.68 7.28
CA TYR A 195 6.68 14.25 5.91
C TYR A 195 5.30 13.57 5.88
N GLY A 196 4.42 14.02 4.98
CA GLY A 196 3.07 13.50 4.86
C GLY A 196 2.72 13.15 3.43
N ALA A 197 1.94 12.08 3.26
CA ALA A 197 1.37 11.66 1.99
C ALA A 197 -0.07 11.20 2.19
N VAL A 198 -0.94 11.52 1.24
CA VAL A 198 -2.34 11.09 1.20
C VAL A 198 -2.70 10.63 -0.20
N GLN A 199 -3.62 9.66 -0.29
CA GLN A 199 -4.03 9.11 -1.58
C GLN A 199 -5.46 8.58 -1.53
N CYS A 200 -6.16 8.67 -2.66
CA CYS A 200 -7.42 7.98 -2.90
C CYS A 200 -7.31 7.04 -4.11
N THR A 201 -8.24 6.10 -4.22
CA THR A 201 -8.47 5.41 -5.49
C THR A 201 -9.01 6.43 -6.52
N PRO A 202 -8.38 6.54 -7.72
CA PRO A 202 -8.76 7.54 -8.72
C PRO A 202 -10.17 7.43 -9.32
N ASP A 203 -10.85 6.29 -9.12
CA ASP A 203 -12.23 6.04 -9.55
C ASP A 203 -13.28 6.80 -8.72
N LEU A 204 -12.90 7.40 -7.59
CA LEU A 204 -13.80 8.23 -6.78
C LEU A 204 -14.01 9.63 -7.35
N SER A 205 -15.15 10.23 -7.03
CA SER A 205 -15.34 11.66 -7.22
C SER A 205 -14.41 12.47 -6.30
N ARG A 206 -14.23 13.76 -6.60
CA ARG A 206 -13.51 14.71 -5.74
C ARG A 206 -14.10 14.74 -4.32
N GLN A 207 -15.43 14.74 -4.21
CA GLN A 207 -16.11 14.82 -2.92
C GLN A 207 -15.90 13.57 -2.07
N GLU A 208 -16.02 12.38 -2.68
CA GLU A 208 -15.81 11.10 -2.00
C GLU A 208 -14.36 10.94 -1.55
N CYS A 209 -13.39 11.27 -2.41
CA CYS A 209 -11.99 11.25 -2.02
C CYS A 209 -11.72 12.20 -0.83
N PHE A 210 -12.26 13.43 -0.88
CA PHE A 210 -12.15 14.39 0.21
C PHE A 210 -12.76 13.83 1.50
N HIS A 211 -13.97 13.27 1.46
CA HIS A 211 -14.63 12.69 2.63
C HIS A 211 -13.87 11.50 3.20
N CYS A 212 -13.36 10.60 2.35
CA CYS A 212 -12.60 9.44 2.79
C CYS A 212 -11.34 9.88 3.55
N LEU A 213 -10.56 10.79 2.97
CA LEU A 213 -9.32 11.30 3.57
C LEU A 213 -9.60 12.13 4.82
N PHE A 214 -10.58 13.03 4.79
CA PHE A 214 -10.95 13.84 5.95
C PHE A 214 -11.38 12.96 7.14
N GLY A 215 -12.15 11.89 6.87
CA GLY A 215 -12.50 10.91 7.88
C GLY A 215 -11.30 10.11 8.40
N ALA A 216 -10.30 9.82 7.55
CA ALA A 216 -9.08 9.12 7.96
C ALA A 216 -8.17 10.01 8.83
N ILE A 217 -8.17 11.34 8.64
CA ILE A 217 -7.43 12.28 9.50
C ILE A 217 -7.88 12.16 10.97
N ALA A 218 -9.16 11.93 11.22
CA ALA A 218 -9.69 11.78 12.58
C ALA A 218 -9.19 10.51 13.31
N GLU A 219 -8.61 9.55 12.57
CA GLU A 219 -8.11 8.29 13.11
C GLU A 219 -6.57 8.27 13.23
N ILE A 220 -5.90 9.38 12.87
CA ILE A 220 -4.46 9.53 13.03
C ILE A 220 -4.11 9.52 14.54
N PRO A 221 -3.02 8.83 14.94
CA PRO A 221 -2.58 8.80 16.33
C PRO A 221 -2.12 10.18 16.83
N THR A 222 -2.69 10.62 17.95
CA THR A 222 -2.32 11.87 18.62
C THR A 222 -0.91 11.79 19.23
N GLY A 223 -0.04 12.76 18.92
CA GLY A 223 1.27 12.94 19.58
C GLY A 223 2.35 11.92 19.20
N LYS A 224 2.12 11.10 18.17
CA LYS A 224 3.12 10.17 17.63
C LYS A 224 3.86 10.79 16.45
N ILE A 225 5.16 10.49 16.33
CA ILE A 225 6.01 11.05 15.24
C ILE A 225 5.79 10.39 13.88
N GLY A 226 4.97 9.34 13.83
CA GLY A 226 4.61 8.68 12.59
C GLY A 226 3.32 7.89 12.75
N GLY A 227 2.55 7.79 11.67
CA GLY A 227 1.25 7.14 11.68
C GLY A 227 0.72 6.86 10.28
N ARG A 228 -0.05 5.79 10.17
CA ARG A 228 -0.72 5.34 8.95
C ARG A 228 -2.18 5.03 9.24
N VAL A 229 -3.04 5.43 8.33
CA VAL A 229 -4.44 5.02 8.27
C VAL A 229 -4.69 4.55 6.86
N GLY A 230 -4.99 3.27 6.67
CA GLY A 230 -5.39 2.76 5.36
C GLY A 230 -6.82 2.26 5.37
N ARG A 231 -7.58 2.73 4.40
CA ARG A 231 -8.95 2.35 4.06
C ARG A 231 -8.98 1.89 2.60
N PRO A 232 -9.96 1.07 2.19
CA PRO A 232 -9.96 0.53 0.83
C PRO A 232 -9.97 1.61 -0.27
N SER A 233 -10.59 2.76 0.01
CA SER A 233 -10.66 3.88 -0.94
C SER A 233 -9.66 5.00 -0.70
N CYS A 234 -8.97 5.04 0.44
CA CYS A 234 -8.00 6.10 0.72
C CYS A 234 -6.98 5.72 1.80
N ASN A 235 -5.80 6.31 1.74
CA ASN A 235 -4.76 6.09 2.74
C ASN A 235 -4.04 7.41 3.10
N ILE A 236 -3.54 7.45 4.33
CA ILE A 236 -2.73 8.52 4.88
C ILE A 236 -1.49 7.89 5.52
N ARG A 237 -0.33 8.52 5.30
CA ARG A 237 0.89 8.23 6.04
C ARG A 237 1.61 9.53 6.39
N TYR A 238 2.16 9.59 7.59
CA TYR A 238 3.14 10.60 7.94
C TYR A 238 4.26 9.99 8.78
N GLU A 239 5.45 10.57 8.69
CA GLU A 239 6.64 10.15 9.39
C GLU A 239 7.54 11.37 9.66
N ASN A 240 8.56 11.20 10.51
CA ASN A 240 9.63 12.19 10.72
C ASN A 240 10.84 12.00 9.79
N TYR A 241 10.72 11.14 8.78
CA TYR A 241 11.70 10.88 7.73
C TYR A 241 11.01 10.80 6.38
N THR A 242 11.75 11.04 5.30
CA THR A 242 11.23 10.93 3.93
C THR A 242 10.96 9.46 3.58
N PHE A 243 9.77 9.17 3.04
CA PHE A 243 9.38 7.82 2.62
C PHE A 243 8.83 7.74 1.19
N TYR A 244 8.83 8.87 0.48
CA TYR A 244 8.38 9.01 -0.90
C TYR A 244 9.47 9.65 -1.76
N ASP A 245 9.43 9.40 -3.07
CA ASP A 245 10.34 10.02 -4.02
C ASP A 245 9.88 11.45 -4.42
N GLU A 246 10.83 12.37 -4.63
CA GLU A 246 10.59 13.77 -5.02
C GLU A 246 10.29 13.91 -6.54
N PRO A 247 9.49 14.92 -6.99
CA PRO A 247 9.02 16.06 -6.22
C PRO A 247 7.50 16.04 -6.04
N ALA A 248 7.03 15.66 -4.86
CA ALA A 248 5.64 15.86 -4.50
C ALA A 248 5.47 17.34 -4.10
N TYR A 249 4.78 18.11 -4.95
CA TYR A 249 4.56 19.56 -4.87
C TYR A 249 4.73 20.15 -3.46
N ALA A 250 5.91 20.73 -3.19
CA ALA A 250 6.15 21.44 -1.94
C ALA A 250 5.35 22.75 -1.97
N PRO A 251 4.37 22.96 -1.07
CA PRO A 251 3.88 24.31 -0.85
C PRO A 251 5.07 25.15 -0.35
N ALA A 252 5.26 26.32 -0.96
CA ALA A 252 6.32 27.24 -0.57
C ALA A 252 6.29 27.48 0.95
N PRO A 253 7.45 27.55 1.63
CA PRO A 253 7.49 27.86 3.06
C PRO A 253 6.77 29.19 3.29
N SER A 254 5.70 29.16 4.09
CA SER A 254 5.04 30.38 4.55
C SER A 254 6.06 31.29 5.22
N PRO A 255 6.13 32.59 4.88
CA PRO A 255 6.98 33.52 5.59
C PRO A 255 6.55 33.56 7.05
N LEU A 256 7.49 33.33 7.96
CA LEU A 256 7.33 33.58 9.38
C LEU A 256 6.94 35.06 9.55
N MET A 257 5.75 35.32 10.09
CA MET A 257 5.40 36.59 10.75
C MET A 257 5.34 36.34 12.25
#